data_AF-A0A401QC36-F1
#
_entry.id   AF-A0A401QC36-F1
#
_cell.length_a   1.000
_cell.length_b   1.000
_cell.length_c   1.000
_cell.angle_alpha   90.00
_cell.angle_beta   90.00
_cell.angle_gamma   90.00
#
_symmetry.space_group_name_H-M   'P 1'
#
loop_
_entity.id
_entity.type
_entity.pdbx_description
1 polymer ?
#
loop_
_entity_poly.entity_id
_entity_poly.type
_entity_poly.pdbx_seq_one_letter_code
_entity_poly.pdbx_strand_id
1 'polypeptide(L)'
;GSNCKLVNPDRSVVGCGGWGHLLGDEGSAYWMSHLAIKTVYDAIDNYKHTPFNICLVEKAMYSYFQISDQMALLTHMYRNFEKSKIAGFCRKLAEAAAAGDQLSCHIFQRAGQELAQHVVAVLPHVDQVK
;
A
#
# COMPACT_ATOMS: atom_id res chain seq x y z
N GLY A 1 -5.06 -5.20 -5.16
CA GLY A 1 -4.90 -3.98 -5.98
C GLY A 1 -6.01 -3.02 -5.65
N SER A 2 -6.07 -1.91 -6.35
CA SER A 2 -7.11 -0.88 -6.21
C SER A 2 -7.58 -0.42 -7.60
N ASN A 3 -8.86 -0.06 -7.67
CA ASN A 3 -9.50 0.46 -8.87
C ASN A 3 -10.78 1.18 -8.45
N CYS A 4 -11.12 2.27 -9.13
CA CYS A 4 -12.40 2.94 -9.01
C CYS A 4 -13.08 2.99 -10.37
N LYS A 5 -14.36 2.62 -10.42
CA LYS A 5 -15.19 2.65 -11.62
C LYS A 5 -16.50 3.37 -11.33
N LEU A 6 -16.78 4.36 -12.15
CA LEU A 6 -18.06 5.04 -12.24
C LEU A 6 -18.83 4.46 -13.44
N VAL A 7 -20.10 4.12 -13.23
CA VAL A 7 -21.04 3.73 -14.29
C VAL A 7 -22.27 4.62 -14.17
N ASN A 8 -22.50 5.47 -15.16
CA ASN A 8 -23.65 6.38 -15.19
C ASN A 8 -24.92 5.66 -15.70
N PRO A 9 -26.13 6.23 -15.50
CA PRO A 9 -27.38 5.65 -16.00
C PRO A 9 -27.42 5.44 -17.52
N ASP A 10 -26.76 6.32 -18.28
CA ASP A 10 -26.58 6.22 -19.74
C ASP A 10 -25.59 5.11 -20.17
N ARG A 11 -25.02 4.38 -19.19
CA ARG A 11 -24.01 3.33 -19.32
C ARG A 11 -22.61 3.81 -19.71
N SER A 12 -22.35 5.11 -19.71
CA SER A 12 -20.98 5.61 -19.81
C SER A 12 -20.14 5.15 -18.60
N VAL A 13 -18.87 4.84 -18.84
CA VAL A 13 -17.95 4.30 -17.84
C VAL A 13 -16.70 5.15 -17.77
N VAL A 14 -16.36 5.61 -16.57
CA VAL A 14 -15.10 6.30 -16.25
C VAL A 14 -14.39 5.55 -15.13
N GLY A 15 -13.06 5.58 -15.09
CA GLY A 15 -12.31 4.94 -14.01
C GLY A 15 -11.05 5.69 -13.63
N CYS A 16 -10.58 5.39 -12.42
CA CYS A 16 -9.33 5.88 -11.86
C CYS A 16 -8.56 4.69 -11.26
N GLY A 17 -7.26 4.61 -11.54
CA GLY A 17 -6.42 3.48 -11.12
C GLY A 17 -6.71 2.19 -11.90
N GLY A 18 -6.37 1.05 -11.30
CA GLY A 18 -6.51 -0.26 -11.93
C GLY A 18 -5.35 -0.68 -12.85
N TRP A 19 -4.23 0.04 -12.80
CA TRP A 19 -3.05 -0.22 -13.65
C TRP A 19 -2.10 -1.29 -13.10
N GLY A 20 -2.44 -1.88 -11.95
CA GLY A 20 -1.64 -2.90 -11.30
C GLY A 20 -0.42 -2.33 -10.57
N HIS A 21 0.37 -3.25 -10.01
CA HIS A 21 1.35 -2.95 -8.96
C HIS A 21 2.62 -2.22 -9.43
N LEU A 22 2.89 -2.22 -10.74
CA LEU A 22 4.03 -1.50 -11.31
C LEU A 22 3.69 -0.04 -11.64
N LEU A 23 2.41 0.27 -11.85
CA LEU A 23 1.93 1.55 -12.37
C LEU A 23 0.86 2.21 -11.48
N GLY A 24 0.70 1.71 -10.24
CA GLY A 24 -0.25 2.28 -9.29
C GLY A 24 -0.57 1.31 -8.16
N ASP A 25 -1.84 0.90 -8.06
CA ASP A 25 -2.40 0.13 -6.95
C ASP A 25 -2.42 0.92 -5.61
N GLU A 26 -2.43 2.26 -5.68
CA GLU A 26 -2.45 3.16 -4.52
C GLU A 26 -3.65 2.86 -3.61
N GLY A 27 -3.40 2.84 -2.29
CA GLY A 27 -4.40 2.45 -1.29
C GLY A 27 -4.65 0.95 -1.18
N SER A 28 -4.06 0.11 -2.03
CA SER A 28 -4.21 -1.34 -1.93
C SER A 28 -3.28 -1.99 -0.90
N ALA A 29 -3.57 -3.25 -0.55
CA ALA A 29 -2.70 -4.07 0.30
C ALA A 29 -1.27 -4.21 -0.23
N TYR A 30 -1.07 -4.29 -1.56
CA TYR A 30 0.27 -4.33 -2.14
C TYR A 30 1.00 -3.00 -1.90
N TRP A 31 0.33 -1.89 -2.18
CA TRP A 31 0.91 -0.55 -2.05
C TRP A 31 1.27 -0.23 -0.60
N MET A 32 0.39 -0.55 0.37
CA MET A 32 0.69 -0.38 1.80
C MET A 32 1.90 -1.22 2.23
N SER A 33 1.96 -2.48 1.79
CA SER A 33 3.07 -3.39 2.11
C SER A 33 4.38 -2.89 1.52
N HIS A 34 4.36 -2.46 0.25
CA HIS A 34 5.52 -1.91 -0.44
C HIS A 34 5.99 -0.60 0.20
N LEU A 35 5.06 0.29 0.57
CA LEU A 35 5.37 1.53 1.27
C LEU A 35 6.04 1.24 2.63
N ALA A 36 5.50 0.31 3.41
CA ALA A 36 6.08 -0.10 4.69
C ALA A 36 7.52 -0.62 4.54
N ILE A 37 7.72 -1.56 3.60
CA ILE A 37 9.03 -2.12 3.28
C ILE A 37 9.99 -1.00 2.88
N LYS A 38 9.56 -0.12 1.96
CA LYS A 38 10.40 0.98 1.50
C LYS A 38 10.76 1.95 2.62
N THR A 39 9.83 2.26 3.53
CA THR A 39 10.10 3.11 4.70
C THR A 39 11.14 2.47 5.64
N VAL A 40 11.08 1.16 5.86
CA VAL A 40 12.10 0.45 6.66
C VAL A 40 13.49 0.52 6.00
N TYR A 41 13.57 0.27 4.70
CA TYR A 41 14.83 0.36 3.95
C TYR A 41 15.41 1.77 3.99
N ASP A 42 14.59 2.78 3.68
CA ASP A 42 15.01 4.17 3.66
C ASP A 42 15.55 4.65 5.01
N ALA A 43 14.95 4.18 6.11
CA ALA A 43 15.37 4.54 7.46
C ALA A 43 16.68 3.86 7.84
N ILE A 44 16.87 2.57 7.52
CA ILE A 44 18.12 1.84 7.81
C ILE A 44 19.27 2.36 6.96
N ASP A 45 19.03 2.66 5.69
CA ASP A 45 20.02 3.23 4.77
C ASP A 45 20.39 4.69 5.11
N ASN A 46 19.69 5.30 6.10
CA ASN A 46 19.78 6.72 6.41
C ASN A 46 19.52 7.61 5.17
N TYR A 47 18.65 7.17 4.26
CA TYR A 47 18.36 7.86 3.01
C TYR A 47 17.17 8.83 3.15
N LYS A 48 16.05 8.35 3.72
CA LYS A 48 14.90 9.20 4.07
C LYS A 48 14.48 8.95 5.50
N HIS A 49 14.29 10.04 6.23
CA HIS A 49 13.85 9.97 7.60
C HIS A 49 12.34 9.77 7.71
N THR A 50 11.93 8.94 8.66
CA THR A 50 10.55 8.81 9.11
C THR A 50 10.49 9.25 10.58
N PRO A 51 9.49 10.05 10.99
CA PRO A 51 9.34 10.43 12.39
C PRO A 51 8.83 9.28 13.27
N PHE A 52 8.46 8.14 12.68
CA PHE A 52 7.88 7.00 13.38
C PHE A 52 8.93 5.92 13.65
N ASN A 53 8.79 5.22 14.77
CA ASN A 53 9.63 4.07 15.08
C ASN A 53 9.37 2.92 14.08
N ILE A 54 10.43 2.39 13.46
CA ILE A 54 10.33 1.32 12.46
C ILE A 54 10.41 -0.10 13.04
N CYS A 55 10.83 -0.27 14.29
CA CYS A 55 11.26 -1.57 14.82
C CYS A 55 10.16 -2.64 14.79
N LEU A 56 8.90 -2.26 15.02
CA LEU A 56 7.80 -3.24 14.98
C LEU A 56 7.53 -3.72 13.55
N VAL A 57 7.48 -2.78 12.60
CA VAL A 57 7.27 -3.08 11.18
C VAL A 57 8.45 -3.86 10.60
N GLU A 58 9.69 -3.51 10.97
CA GLU A 58 10.89 -4.26 10.59
C GLU A 58 10.85 -5.71 11.10
N LYS A 59 10.58 -5.91 12.40
CA LYS A 59 10.46 -7.26 12.98
C LYS A 59 9.34 -8.07 12.32
N ALA A 60 8.20 -7.44 12.08
CA ALA A 60 7.09 -8.08 11.37
C ALA A 60 7.46 -8.45 9.94
N MET A 61 8.20 -7.59 9.23
CA MET A 61 8.70 -7.84 7.87
C MET A 61 9.63 -9.06 7.85
N TYR A 62 10.66 -9.09 8.71
CA TYR A 62 11.59 -10.21 8.78
C TYR A 62 10.88 -11.53 9.13
N SER A 63 9.98 -11.50 10.12
CA SER A 63 9.20 -12.68 10.50
C SER A 63 8.27 -13.17 9.38
N TYR A 64 7.55 -12.26 8.71
CA TYR A 64 6.58 -12.62 7.67
C TYR A 64 7.25 -13.19 6.41
N PHE A 65 8.34 -12.56 5.97
CA PHE A 65 9.09 -13.03 4.80
C PHE A 65 10.07 -14.16 5.11
N GLN A 66 10.28 -14.50 6.40
CA GLN A 66 11.23 -15.51 6.87
C GLN A 66 12.67 -15.21 6.44
N ILE A 67 13.09 -13.97 6.71
CA ILE A 67 14.41 -13.45 6.33
C ILE A 67 15.16 -12.92 7.55
N SER A 68 16.49 -12.91 7.47
CA SER A 68 17.39 -12.41 8.53
C SER A 68 17.80 -10.96 8.35
N ASP A 69 17.73 -10.45 7.11
CA ASP A 69 18.27 -9.14 6.73
C ASP A 69 17.61 -8.62 5.43
N GLN A 70 17.94 -7.38 5.08
CA GLN A 70 17.44 -6.69 3.89
C GLN A 70 17.89 -7.32 2.57
N MET A 71 19.05 -7.97 2.52
CA MET A 71 19.52 -8.57 1.26
C MET A 71 18.66 -9.79 0.92
N ALA A 72 18.25 -10.56 1.92
CA ALA A 72 17.38 -11.71 1.74
C ALA A 72 15.99 -11.35 1.17
N LEU A 73 15.43 -10.17 1.48
CA LEU A 73 14.15 -9.74 0.90
C LEU A 73 14.21 -9.53 -0.62
N LEU A 74 15.37 -9.18 -1.18
CA LEU A 74 15.52 -8.98 -2.63
C LEU A 74 15.12 -10.23 -3.43
N THR A 75 15.31 -11.43 -2.86
CA THR A 75 14.83 -12.68 -3.47
C THR A 75 13.30 -12.68 -3.64
N HIS A 76 12.54 -12.18 -2.66
CA HIS A 76 11.08 -12.06 -2.74
C HIS A 76 10.62 -10.93 -3.67
N MET A 77 11.45 -9.91 -3.89
CA MET A 77 11.09 -8.77 -4.74
C MET A 77 11.41 -8.99 -6.21
N TYR A 78 12.44 -9.78 -6.53
CA TYR A 78 12.94 -9.91 -7.91
C TYR A 78 12.93 -11.33 -8.46
N ARG A 79 13.33 -12.34 -7.67
CA ARG A 79 13.52 -13.71 -8.19
C ARG A 79 12.27 -14.57 -8.03
N ASN A 80 11.72 -14.59 -6.82
CA ASN A 80 10.56 -15.38 -6.45
C ASN A 80 9.39 -14.43 -6.16
N PHE A 81 9.15 -13.50 -7.08
CA PHE A 81 8.14 -12.47 -6.89
C PHE A 81 6.73 -13.06 -6.89
N GLU A 82 6.04 -12.88 -5.77
CA GLU A 82 4.64 -13.23 -5.61
C GLU A 82 3.87 -12.02 -5.08
N LYS A 83 3.13 -11.35 -5.96
CA LYS A 83 2.36 -10.15 -5.61
C LYS A 83 1.44 -10.38 -4.41
N SER A 84 0.77 -11.54 -4.36
CA SER A 84 -0.12 -11.93 -3.27
C SER A 84 0.63 -12.08 -1.94
N LYS A 85 1.84 -12.64 -1.95
CA LYS A 85 2.70 -12.77 -0.77
C LYS A 85 3.10 -11.40 -0.25
N ILE A 86 3.56 -10.50 -1.11
CA ILE A 86 3.91 -9.13 -0.70
C ILE A 86 2.68 -8.40 -0.16
N ALA A 87 1.56 -8.45 -0.86
CA ALA A 87 0.31 -7.84 -0.39
C ALA A 87 -0.21 -8.43 0.93
N GLY A 88 0.06 -9.71 1.19
CA GLY A 88 -0.32 -10.37 2.43
C GLY A 88 0.39 -9.82 3.67
N PHE A 89 1.55 -9.16 3.50
CA PHE A 89 2.23 -8.47 4.61
C PHE A 89 1.36 -7.34 5.21
N CYS A 90 0.43 -6.78 4.42
CA CYS A 90 -0.54 -5.80 4.89
C CYS A 90 -1.36 -6.27 6.10
N ARG A 91 -1.56 -7.58 6.27
CA ARG A 91 -2.23 -8.13 7.46
C ARG A 91 -1.42 -7.84 8.73
N LYS A 92 -0.10 -7.96 8.67
CA LYS A 92 0.79 -7.64 9.80
C LYS A 92 0.82 -6.14 10.11
N LEU A 93 0.74 -5.31 9.08
CA LEU A 93 0.56 -3.87 9.25
C LEU A 93 -0.78 -3.54 9.91
N ALA A 94 -1.87 -4.24 9.54
CA ALA A 94 -3.18 -4.04 10.16
C ALA A 94 -3.17 -4.44 11.64
N GLU A 95 -2.56 -5.59 11.98
CA GLU A 95 -2.37 -6.04 13.37
C GLU A 95 -1.57 -5.00 14.18
N ALA A 96 -0.47 -4.48 13.62
CA ALA A 96 0.35 -3.45 14.25
C ALA A 96 -0.39 -2.12 14.44
N ALA A 97 -1.13 -1.66 13.43
CA ALA A 97 -1.95 -0.45 13.52
C ALA A 97 -3.04 -0.59 14.60
N ALA A 98 -3.71 -1.74 14.67
CA ALA A 98 -4.70 -2.03 15.71
C ALA A 98 -4.09 -2.03 17.13
N ALA A 99 -2.80 -2.37 17.26
CA ALA A 99 -2.04 -2.29 18.50
C ALA A 99 -1.46 -0.90 18.80
N GLY A 100 -1.72 0.11 17.95
CA GLY A 100 -1.30 1.50 18.15
C GLY A 100 0.06 1.87 17.56
N ASP A 101 0.66 1.04 16.72
CA ASP A 101 1.90 1.38 16.02
C ASP A 101 1.71 2.57 15.08
N GLN A 102 2.44 3.66 15.34
CA GLN A 102 2.24 4.94 14.65
C GLN A 102 2.60 4.87 13.16
N LEU A 103 3.64 4.12 12.80
CA LEU A 103 4.04 3.94 11.39
C LEU A 103 2.93 3.22 10.62
N SER A 104 2.42 2.13 11.17
CA SER A 104 1.33 1.36 10.55
C SER A 104 0.04 2.20 10.46
N CYS A 105 -0.34 2.90 11.53
CA CYS A 105 -1.48 3.84 11.49
C CYS A 105 -1.32 4.90 10.39
N HIS A 106 -0.13 5.48 10.27
CA HIS A 106 0.17 6.47 9.22
C HIS A 106 0.02 5.88 7.81
N ILE A 107 0.50 4.66 7.58
CA ILE A 107 0.36 3.98 6.29
C ILE A 107 -1.11 3.75 5.94
N PHE A 108 -1.94 3.32 6.89
CA PHE A 108 -3.39 3.16 6.67
C PHE A 108 -4.09 4.49 6.45
N GLN A 109 -3.69 5.55 7.15
CA GLN A 109 -4.21 6.90 6.91
C GLN A 109 -3.92 7.37 5.48
N ARG A 110 -2.69 7.16 5.00
CA ARG A 110 -2.31 7.47 3.62
C ARG A 110 -3.08 6.62 2.63
N ALA A 111 -3.25 5.33 2.88
CA ALA A 111 -4.05 4.48 2.01
C ALA A 111 -5.50 4.98 1.89
N GLY A 112 -6.10 5.42 3.00
CA GLY A 112 -7.43 6.04 2.98
C GLY A 112 -7.48 7.31 2.13
N GLN A 113 -6.44 8.15 2.19
CA GLN A 113 -6.33 9.34 1.33
C GLN A 113 -6.27 8.97 -0.15
N GLU A 114 -5.43 7.99 -0.53
CA GLU A 114 -5.34 7.52 -1.92
C GLU A 114 -6.67 6.98 -2.44
N LEU A 115 -7.38 6.19 -1.62
CA LEU A 115 -8.71 5.68 -1.98
C LEU A 115 -9.74 6.80 -2.15
N ALA A 116 -9.70 7.84 -1.30
CA ALA A 116 -10.57 9.00 -1.44
C ALA A 116 -10.24 9.78 -2.74
N GLN A 117 -8.97 9.92 -3.09
CA GLN A 117 -8.56 10.58 -4.33
C GLN A 117 -9.06 9.87 -5.59
N HIS A 118 -9.18 8.53 -5.57
CA HIS A 118 -9.79 7.80 -6.68
C HIS A 118 -11.24 8.23 -6.92
N VAL A 119 -12.01 8.45 -5.85
CA VAL A 119 -13.39 8.92 -5.93
C VAL A 119 -13.45 10.37 -6.41
N VAL A 120 -12.60 11.24 -5.86
CA VAL A 120 -12.51 12.66 -6.29
C VAL A 120 -12.18 12.76 -7.77
N ALA A 121 -11.30 11.89 -8.29
CA ALA A 121 -10.92 11.89 -9.70
C ALA A 121 -12.08 11.58 -10.66
N VAL A 122 -13.01 10.71 -10.26
CA VAL A 122 -14.18 10.37 -11.09
C VAL A 122 -15.37 11.29 -10.86
N LEU A 123 -15.40 12.04 -9.75
CA LEU A 123 -16.51 12.91 -9.35
C LEU A 123 -16.98 13.88 -10.44
N PRO A 124 -16.11 14.54 -11.24
CA PRO A 124 -16.55 15.44 -12.32
C PRO A 124 -17.35 14.76 -13.44
N HIS A 125 -17.31 13.43 -13.52
CA HIS A 125 -17.97 12.65 -14.57
C HIS A 125 -19.27 11.98 -14.10
N VAL A 126 -19.64 12.17 -12.82
CA VAL A 126 -20.89 11.66 -12.25
C VAL A 126 -22.06 12.39 -12.91
N ASP A 127 -23.03 11.65 -13.41
CA ASP A 127 -24.27 12.19 -13.96
C ASP A 127 -24.92 13.16 -12.95
N GLN A 128 -25.22 14.38 -13.38
CA GLN A 128 -25.84 15.37 -12.52
C GLN A 128 -27.33 15.09 -12.47
N VAL A 129 -27.80 14.62 -11.32
CA VAL A 129 -29.24 14.55 -11.04
C VAL A 129 -29.79 15.98 -11.13
N LYS A 130 -30.60 16.24 -12.14
CA LYS A 130 -31.37 17.49 -12.27
C LYS A 130 -32.47 17.57 -11.22
#